data_AF-A0ABD1RCE2-F1
#
_entry.id   AF-A0ABD1RCE2-F1
#
_cell.length_a   1.000
_cell.length_b   1.000
_cell.length_c   1.000
_cell.angle_alpha   90.00
_cell.angle_beta   90.00
_cell.angle_gamma   90.00
#
_symmetry.space_group_name_H-M   'P 1'
#
loop_
_entity.id
_entity.type
_entity.pdbx_description
1 polymer ?
#
loop_
_entity_poly.entity_id
_entity_poly.type
_entity_poly.pdbx_seq_one_letter_code
_entity_poly.pdbx_strand_id
1 'polypeptide(L)'
;MLLPEKYILRRWTKNAKQTRVFDPTTGSYVHTDPGHLLMSRHNMLSYAASDLVDKGSLTDARSTFLLSEFQNLRIRVKDIDTGDDVGMSRNKNKSVEETQVMCDPNPVRAKGCGKCLKSGKEKVLFQSNRQCRACGTSGHDRRTCPMLQNR
;
A
#
# COMPACT_ATOMS: atom_id res chain seq x y z
N MET A 1 7.23 30.31 -6.31
CA MET A 1 6.78 30.41 -7.72
C MET A 1 5.33 29.98 -7.78
N LEU A 2 4.43 30.81 -8.31
CA LEU A 2 3.01 30.46 -8.43
C LEU A 2 2.76 29.92 -9.85
N LEU A 3 2.19 28.71 -9.93
CA LEU A 3 1.87 28.07 -11.21
C LEU A 3 0.63 28.75 -11.83
N PRO A 4 0.66 29.16 -13.11
CA PRO A 4 -0.49 29.82 -13.74
C PRO A 4 -1.74 28.93 -13.81
N GLU A 5 -2.90 29.49 -13.46
CA GLU A 5 -4.18 28.79 -13.32
C GLU A 5 -4.66 28.13 -14.62
N LYS A 6 -4.28 28.68 -15.78
CA LYS A 6 -4.58 28.11 -17.11
C LYS A 6 -4.06 26.68 -17.33
N TYR A 7 -3.05 26.26 -16.57
CA TYR A 7 -2.50 24.89 -16.64
C TYR A 7 -3.15 23.93 -15.63
N ILE A 8 -3.96 24.43 -14.71
CA ILE A 8 -4.63 23.64 -13.69
C ILE A 8 -5.99 23.19 -14.23
N LEU A 9 -6.03 21.96 -14.76
CA LEU A 9 -7.27 21.39 -15.28
C LEU A 9 -8.29 21.15 -14.16
N ARG A 10 -9.57 21.44 -14.42
CA ARG A 10 -10.69 21.23 -13.46
C ARG A 10 -10.75 19.83 -12.85
N ARG A 11 -10.30 18.81 -13.60
CA ARG A 11 -10.26 17.42 -13.10
C ARG A 11 -9.25 17.22 -11.96
N TRP A 12 -8.20 18.06 -11.88
CA TRP A 12 -7.16 17.99 -10.85
C TRP A 12 -7.56 18.73 -9.57
N THR A 13 -8.48 19.69 -9.67
CA THR A 13 -8.97 20.46 -8.52
C THR A 13 -10.31 19.98 -7.98
N LYS A 14 -10.99 19.07 -8.68
CA LYS A 14 -12.37 18.64 -8.41
C LYS A 14 -12.62 18.26 -6.94
N ASN A 15 -11.66 17.60 -6.29
CA ASN A 15 -11.75 17.17 -4.89
C ASN A 15 -10.56 17.65 -4.04
N ALA A 16 -9.74 18.57 -4.55
CA ALA A 16 -8.48 18.95 -3.89
C ALA A 16 -8.68 19.62 -2.51
N LYS A 17 -9.87 20.17 -2.26
CA LYS A 17 -10.26 20.78 -0.97
C LYS A 17 -11.38 20.00 -0.27
N GLN A 18 -11.68 18.78 -0.72
CA GLN A 18 -12.83 18.04 -0.21
C GLN A 18 -12.43 17.31 1.08
N THR A 19 -12.86 17.87 2.22
CA THR A 19 -12.65 17.33 3.58
C THR A 19 -13.56 16.15 3.91
N ARG A 20 -14.21 15.55 2.90
CA ARG A 20 -15.13 14.43 3.06
C ARG A 20 -14.70 13.29 2.15
N VAL A 21 -14.30 12.19 2.77
CA VAL A 21 -13.93 10.96 2.07
C VAL A 21 -15.08 9.98 2.24
N PHE A 22 -15.44 9.30 1.16
CA PHE A 22 -16.45 8.24 1.20
C PHE A 22 -15.85 6.99 1.85
N ASP A 23 -16.43 6.55 2.96
CA ASP A 23 -16.06 5.29 3.62
C ASP A 23 -16.97 4.17 3.09
N PRO A 24 -16.43 3.18 2.34
CA PRO A 24 -17.22 2.06 1.83
C PRO A 24 -17.75 1.13 2.93
N THR A 25 -17.17 1.19 4.13
CA THR A 25 -17.49 0.29 5.26
C THR A 25 -18.75 0.76 5.98
N THR A 26 -18.88 2.07 6.18
CA THR A 26 -20.10 2.70 6.77
C THR A 26 -21.08 3.18 5.70
N GLY A 27 -20.70 3.20 4.42
CA GLY A 27 -21.55 3.67 3.32
C GLY A 27 -21.84 5.18 3.36
N SER A 28 -21.02 5.96 4.07
CA SER A 28 -21.27 7.38 4.34
C SER A 28 -20.06 8.27 4.02
N TYR A 29 -20.30 9.56 3.81
CA TYR A 29 -19.24 10.55 3.67
C TYR A 29 -18.80 11.02 5.06
N VAL A 30 -17.61 10.60 5.48
CA VAL A 30 -17.05 10.98 6.78
C VAL A 30 -16.30 12.29 6.62
N HIS A 31 -16.53 13.23 7.54
CA HIS A 31 -15.71 14.43 7.63
C HIS A 31 -14.34 14.01 8.16
N THR A 32 -13.29 14.14 7.37
CA THR A 32 -11.95 13.92 7.87
C THR A 32 -11.55 15.14 8.68
N ASP A 33 -11.69 15.08 10.00
CA ASP A 33 -11.04 16.06 10.87
C ASP A 33 -9.53 16.02 10.54
N PRO A 34 -8.94 17.12 10.05
CA PRO A 34 -7.53 17.15 9.66
C PRO A 34 -6.61 16.64 10.76
N GLY A 35 -7.00 16.74 12.04
CA GLY A 35 -6.22 16.23 13.18
C GLY A 35 -6.21 14.71 13.35
N HIS A 36 -7.19 13.97 12.81
CA HIS A 36 -7.32 12.52 13.02
C HIS A 36 -6.65 11.66 11.94
N LEU A 37 -6.40 12.22 10.76
CA LEU A 37 -5.71 11.50 9.68
C LEU A 37 -4.28 11.15 10.09
N LEU A 38 -3.88 9.88 9.91
CA LEU A 38 -2.53 9.40 10.18
C LEU A 38 -1.46 10.30 9.53
N MET A 39 -1.68 10.65 8.26
CA MET A 39 -0.77 11.51 7.51
C MET A 39 -0.63 12.90 8.14
N SER A 40 -1.72 13.51 8.59
CA SER A 40 -1.67 14.83 9.23
C SER A 40 -0.95 14.79 10.56
N ARG A 41 -1.21 13.76 11.39
CA ARG A 41 -0.51 13.54 12.67
C ARG A 41 0.98 13.35 12.43
N HIS A 42 1.34 12.51 11.44
CA HIS A 42 2.72 12.28 11.06
C HIS A 42 3.42 13.56 10.60
N ASN A 43 2.80 14.33 9.72
CA ASN A 43 3.35 15.58 9.22
C ASN A 43 3.60 16.60 10.34
N MET A 44 2.66 16.74 11.28
CA MET A 44 2.79 17.64 12.42
C MET A 44 3.97 17.26 13.32
N LEU A 45 4.06 15.97 13.69
CA LEU A 45 5.13 15.46 14.53
C LEU A 45 6.50 15.55 13.83
N SER A 46 6.54 15.25 12.53
CA SER A 46 7.76 15.33 11.73
C SER A 46 8.27 16.76 11.64
N TYR A 47 7.40 17.73 11.38
CA TYR A 47 7.79 19.14 11.32
C TYR A 47 8.35 19.62 12.67
N ALA A 48 7.67 19.32 13.78
CA ALA A 48 8.12 19.71 15.11
C ALA A 48 9.47 19.07 15.48
N ALA A 49 9.66 17.78 15.14
CA ALA A 49 10.93 17.09 15.38
C ALA A 49 12.07 17.70 14.55
N SER A 50 11.83 17.99 13.27
CA SER A 50 12.84 18.61 12.40
C SER A 50 13.27 20.00 12.88
N ASP A 51 12.31 20.88 13.22
CA ASP A 51 12.63 22.21 13.77
C ASP A 51 13.47 22.13 15.06
N LEU A 52 13.17 21.15 15.92
CA LEU A 52 13.93 20.91 17.15
C LEU A 52 15.35 20.38 16.86
N VAL A 53 15.49 19.47 15.90
CA VAL A 53 16.79 18.95 15.46
C VAL A 53 17.65 20.05 14.85
N ASP A 54 17.07 20.91 14.02
CA ASP A 54 17.78 22.05 13.40
C ASP A 54 18.35 22.98 14.48
N LYS A 55 17.55 23.32 15.51
CA LYS A 55 18.00 24.17 16.63
C LYS A 55 18.99 23.48 17.57
N GLY A 56 18.80 22.19 17.82
CA GLY A 56 19.63 21.42 18.74
C GLY A 56 20.98 21.01 18.17
N SER A 57 21.08 20.86 16.85
CA SER A 57 22.32 20.49 16.16
C SER A 57 23.41 21.58 16.19
N LEU A 58 23.05 22.81 16.58
CA LEU A 58 23.97 23.95 16.65
C LEU A 58 25.03 23.84 17.74
N THR A 59 24.88 22.95 18.73
CA THR A 59 25.83 22.81 19.84
C THR A 59 25.87 21.37 20.35
N ASP A 60 27.07 20.88 20.66
CA ASP A 60 27.29 19.51 21.14
C ASP A 60 26.53 19.16 22.45
N ALA A 61 26.45 20.12 23.37
CA ALA A 61 25.66 19.97 24.59
C ALA A 61 24.14 19.81 24.33
N ARG A 62 23.61 20.44 23.27
CA ARG A 62 22.19 20.36 22.90
C ARG A 62 21.89 19.09 22.12
N SER A 63 22.80 18.67 21.24
CA SER A 63 22.63 17.45 20.45
C SER A 63 22.63 16.20 21.33
N THR A 64 23.53 16.12 22.30
CA THR A 64 23.59 15.00 23.27
C THR A 64 22.36 14.95 24.17
N PHE A 65 21.89 16.11 24.65
CA PHE A 65 20.63 16.22 25.41
C PHE A 65 19.42 15.77 24.58
N LEU A 66 19.28 16.24 23.35
CA LEU A 66 18.16 15.82 22.48
C LEU A 66 18.22 14.33 22.15
N LEU A 67 19.42 13.77 21.99
CA LEU A 67 19.58 12.35 21.73
C LEU A 67 19.09 11.51 22.91
N SER A 68 19.43 11.88 24.15
CA SER A 68 18.91 11.18 25.34
C SER A 68 17.39 11.32 25.45
N GLU A 69 16.84 12.50 25.16
CA GLU A 69 15.40 12.73 25.21
C GLU A 69 14.65 11.93 24.13
N PHE A 70 15.17 11.82 22.91
CA PHE A 70 14.56 10.97 21.89
C PHE A 70 14.58 9.49 22.27
N GLN A 71 15.63 9.02 22.95
CA GLN A 71 15.65 7.65 23.48
C GLN A 71 14.59 7.44 24.56
N ASN A 72 14.45 8.39 25.50
CA ASN A 72 13.43 8.37 26.54
C ASN A 72 12.01 8.35 25.93
N LEU A 73 11.76 9.21 24.93
CA LEU A 73 10.48 9.24 24.21
C LEU A 73 10.19 7.91 23.50
N ARG A 74 11.21 7.27 22.91
CA ARG A 74 11.04 5.98 22.25
C ARG A 74 10.59 4.87 23.22
N ILE A 75 11.10 4.87 24.45
CA ILE A 75 10.68 3.92 25.49
C ILE A 75 9.22 4.20 25.86
N ARG A 76 8.89 5.45 26.17
CA ARG A 76 7.54 5.85 26.58
C ARG A 76 6.47 5.55 25.52
N VAL A 77 6.78 5.73 24.24
CA VAL A 77 5.85 5.40 23.14
C VAL A 77 5.59 3.89 23.08
N LYS A 78 6.61 3.05 23.29
CA LYS A 78 6.42 1.59 23.36
C LYS A 78 5.58 1.16 24.55
N ASP A 79 5.76 1.81 25.71
CA ASP A 79 4.99 1.49 26.92
C ASP A 79 3.51 1.80 26.74
N ILE A 80 3.16 2.85 25.97
CA ILE A 80 1.77 3.19 25.62
C ILE A 80 1.11 2.05 24.84
N ASP A 81 1.84 1.40 23.92
CA ASP A 81 1.30 0.28 23.13
C ASP A 81 1.15 -1.02 23.96
N THR A 82 1.82 -1.12 25.11
CA THR A 82 1.85 -2.32 25.97
C THR A 82 0.87 -2.26 27.14
N GLY A 83 0.23 -1.10 27.38
CA GLY A 83 -0.49 -0.78 28.63
C GLY A 83 -1.93 -1.31 28.76
N ASP A 84 -2.52 -1.92 27.74
CA ASP A 84 -3.94 -2.34 27.72
C ASP A 84 -4.16 -3.88 27.72
N ASP A 85 -3.27 -4.66 28.37
CA ASP A 85 -3.55 -6.07 28.69
C ASP A 85 -3.60 -6.28 30.22
N VAL A 86 -4.68 -5.81 30.84
CA VAL A 86 -5.12 -6.34 32.15
C VAL A 86 -6.25 -7.32 31.87
N GLY A 87 -5.88 -8.58 31.64
CA GLY A 87 -6.85 -9.66 31.38
C GLY A 87 -6.25 -11.05 31.22
N MET A 88 -5.72 -11.61 32.31
CA MET A 88 -5.40 -13.04 32.56
C MET A 88 -5.49 -14.02 31.36
N SER A 89 -4.36 -14.61 30.96
CA SER A 89 -4.04 -16.03 31.23
C SER A 89 -2.87 -16.50 30.38
N ARG A 90 -1.88 -17.04 31.08
CA ARG A 90 -0.66 -17.63 30.53
C ARG A 90 -1.01 -18.96 29.86
N ASN A 91 -1.04 -18.99 28.54
CA ASN A 91 -0.84 -20.23 27.78
C ASN A 91 0.10 -19.96 26.59
N LYS A 92 1.29 -20.55 26.67
CA LYS A 92 2.24 -20.66 25.55
C LYS A 92 1.58 -21.47 24.45
N ASN A 93 0.98 -20.80 23.47
CA ASN A 93 0.70 -21.38 22.16
C ASN A 93 0.80 -20.26 21.12
N LYS A 94 1.88 -20.34 20.32
CA LYS A 94 2.13 -19.71 19.03
C LYS A 94 0.93 -18.95 18.42
N SER A 95 0.70 -17.71 18.84
CA SER A 95 -0.11 -16.76 18.08
C SER A 95 0.84 -15.86 17.32
N VAL A 96 0.76 -15.95 15.99
CA VAL A 96 1.34 -14.98 15.08
C VAL A 96 0.88 -13.60 15.55
N GLU A 97 1.80 -12.77 16.03
CA GLU A 97 1.56 -11.34 16.19
C GLU A 97 1.13 -10.83 14.82
N GLU A 98 -0.16 -10.59 14.65
CA GLU A 98 -0.69 -9.88 13.50
C GLU A 98 -0.31 -8.41 13.70
N THR A 99 0.98 -8.14 13.56
CA THR A 99 1.45 -6.82 13.18
C THR A 99 0.60 -6.48 11.96
N GLN A 100 -0.24 -5.44 12.05
CA GLN A 100 -0.89 -4.92 10.86
C GLN A 100 0.23 -4.45 9.93
N VAL A 101 0.69 -5.35 9.08
CA VAL A 101 1.61 -5.03 8.01
C VAL A 101 0.81 -4.08 7.15
N MET A 102 1.19 -2.80 7.21
CA MET A 102 0.77 -1.82 6.22
C MET A 102 1.33 -2.30 4.87
N CYS A 103 0.56 -3.16 4.22
CA CYS A 103 0.81 -3.58 2.86
C CYS A 103 0.53 -2.40 1.95
N ASP A 104 1.41 -2.18 0.98
CA ASP A 104 1.16 -1.21 -0.08
C ASP A 104 -0.22 -1.49 -0.70
N PRO A 105 -1.01 -0.45 -1.01
CA PRO A 105 -2.30 -0.62 -1.67
C PRO A 105 -2.10 -1.45 -2.94
N ASN A 106 -2.96 -2.45 -3.15
CA ASN A 106 -2.87 -3.35 -4.29
C ASN A 106 -2.61 -2.56 -5.57
N PRO A 107 -1.53 -2.87 -6.32
CA PRO A 107 -1.15 -2.09 -7.49
C PRO A 107 -2.31 -2.09 -8.49
N VAL A 108 -2.96 -0.93 -8.61
CA VAL A 108 -4.04 -0.72 -9.55
C VAL A 108 -3.42 -0.76 -10.94
N ARG A 109 -3.92 -1.65 -11.80
CA ARG A 109 -3.47 -1.72 -13.19
C ARG A 109 -3.62 -0.34 -13.82
N ALA A 110 -2.50 0.29 -14.16
CA ALA A 110 -2.50 1.53 -14.90
C ALA A 110 -3.29 1.33 -16.21
N LYS A 111 -4.17 2.28 -16.53
CA LYS A 111 -4.89 2.31 -17.79
C LYS A 111 -3.86 2.29 -18.93
N GLY A 112 -3.81 1.21 -19.71
CA GLY A 112 -2.80 1.02 -20.75
C GLY A 112 -1.73 -0.03 -20.46
N CYS A 113 -1.74 -0.71 -19.30
CA CYS A 113 -0.99 -1.97 -19.11
C CYS A 113 -1.65 -3.08 -19.94
N GLY A 114 -1.52 -3.00 -21.25
CA GLY A 114 -1.85 -4.07 -22.17
C GLY A 114 -1.03 -5.32 -21.88
N LYS A 115 -1.39 -6.44 -22.51
CA LYS A 115 -0.59 -7.68 -22.45
C LYS A 115 0.84 -7.32 -22.87
N CYS A 116 1.82 -7.42 -21.97
CA CYS A 116 3.21 -7.33 -22.36
C CYS A 116 3.47 -8.27 -23.54
N LEU A 117 4.24 -7.82 -24.52
CA LEU A 117 4.72 -8.71 -25.58
C LEU A 117 5.56 -9.79 -24.92
N LYS A 118 4.94 -10.96 -24.69
CA LYS A 118 5.60 -12.13 -24.11
C LYS A 118 6.78 -12.53 -24.97
N SER A 119 7.89 -12.87 -24.32
CA SER A 119 9.10 -13.31 -25.04
C SER A 119 8.83 -14.62 -25.79
N GLY A 120 9.67 -14.97 -26.77
CA GLY A 120 9.54 -16.23 -27.53
C GLY A 120 9.47 -17.46 -26.60
N LYS A 121 10.27 -17.48 -25.53
CA LYS A 121 10.26 -18.56 -24.53
C LYS A 121 8.91 -18.68 -23.80
N GLU A 122 8.28 -17.55 -23.46
CA GLU A 122 6.96 -17.56 -22.83
C GLU A 122 5.86 -18.00 -23.81
N LYS A 123 5.92 -17.59 -25.08
CA LYS A 123 4.91 -18.03 -26.08
C LYS A 123 4.91 -19.54 -26.28
N VAL A 124 6.08 -20.18 -26.26
CA VAL A 124 6.23 -21.64 -26.39
C VAL A 124 5.58 -22.38 -25.22
N LEU A 125 5.75 -21.89 -23.99
CA LEU A 125 5.11 -22.46 -22.78
C LEU A 125 3.58 -22.41 -22.82
N PHE A 126 2.99 -21.37 -23.43
CA PHE A 126 1.53 -21.27 -23.57
C PHE A 126 0.97 -22.00 -24.80
N GLN A 127 1.80 -22.28 -25.81
CA GLN A 127 1.39 -23.04 -27.00
C GLN A 127 1.37 -24.56 -26.77
N SER A 128 2.20 -25.09 -25.86
CA SER A 128 2.35 -26.53 -25.65
C SER A 128 1.13 -27.22 -25.04
N ASN A 129 0.20 -26.47 -24.43
CA ASN A 129 -1.01 -27.02 -23.80
C ASN A 129 -2.27 -26.95 -24.67
N ARG A 130 -2.13 -26.60 -25.96
CA ARG A 130 -3.30 -26.57 -26.85
C ARG A 130 -3.71 -27.99 -27.23
N GLN A 131 -4.67 -28.52 -26.48
CA GLN A 131 -5.34 -29.78 -26.76
C GLN A 131 -6.48 -29.58 -27.76
N CYS A 132 -6.69 -30.57 -28.63
CA CYS A 132 -7.84 -30.60 -29.51
C CYS A 132 -9.13 -30.67 -28.69
N ARG A 133 -10.07 -29.75 -28.93
CA ARG A 133 -11.35 -29.71 -28.21
C ARG A 133 -12.27 -30.91 -28.50
N ALA A 134 -11.97 -31.72 -29.51
CA ALA A 134 -12.77 -32.89 -29.87
C ALA A 134 -12.26 -34.18 -29.24
N CYS A 135 -10.94 -34.38 -29.17
CA CYS A 135 -10.34 -35.63 -28.68
C CYS A 135 -9.37 -35.46 -27.50
N GLY A 136 -9.09 -34.23 -27.07
CA GLY A 136 -8.23 -33.93 -25.93
C GLY A 136 -6.73 -34.12 -26.15
N THR A 137 -6.28 -34.63 -27.31
CA THR A 137 -4.85 -34.82 -27.59
C THR A 137 -4.23 -33.57 -28.22
N SER A 138 -2.94 -33.37 -28.00
CA SER A 138 -2.15 -32.27 -28.57
C SER A 138 -1.59 -32.64 -29.95
N GLY A 139 -1.12 -31.63 -30.70
CA GLY A 139 -0.51 -31.83 -32.02
C GLY A 139 -1.44 -31.57 -33.21
N HIS A 140 -2.73 -31.29 -32.98
CA HIS A 140 -3.66 -30.91 -34.04
C HIS A 140 -4.84 -30.07 -33.50
N ASP A 141 -5.54 -29.38 -34.40
CA ASP A 141 -6.75 -28.62 -34.09
C ASP A 141 -8.03 -29.40 -34.35
N ARG A 142 -9.16 -28.95 -33.78
CA ARG A 142 -10.49 -29.55 -34.00
C ARG A 142 -10.82 -29.75 -35.49
N ARG A 143 -10.38 -28.83 -36.36
CA ARG A 143 -10.63 -28.87 -37.82
C ARG A 143 -9.88 -29.98 -38.53
N THR A 144 -8.72 -30.37 -37.99
CA THR A 144 -7.85 -31.44 -38.49
C THR A 144 -7.87 -32.64 -37.54
N CYS A 145 -8.97 -32.82 -36.81
CA CYS A 145 -9.07 -33.90 -35.84
C CYS A 145 -9.37 -35.21 -36.58
N PRO A 146 -8.53 -36.25 -36.46
CA PRO A 146 -8.76 -37.51 -37.14
C PRO A 146 -10.06 -38.19 -36.67
N MET A 147 -10.50 -37.95 -35.43
CA MET A 147 -11.81 -38.41 -34.92
C MET A 147 -13.01 -37.74 -35.61
N LEU A 148 -12.83 -36.54 -36.18
CA LEU A 148 -13.87 -35.81 -36.90
C LEU A 148 -13.75 -35.93 -38.43
N GLN A 149 -12.58 -36.32 -38.94
CA GLN A 149 -12.35 -36.51 -40.38
C GLN A 149 -12.66 -37.94 -40.86
N ASN A 150 -12.63 -38.95 -39.98
CA ASN A 150 -12.97 -40.33 -40.32
C ASN A 150 -14.46 -40.66 -40.07
N ARG A 151 -15.38 -39.73 -40.37
CA ARG A 151 -16.83 -39.96 -40.38
C ARG A 151 -17.44 -39.51 -41.69
#